data_AF-A0A443KCC1-F1
#
_entry.id   AF-A0A443KCC1-F1
#
_cell.length_a   1.000
_cell.length_b   1.000
_cell.length_c   1.000
_cell.angle_alpha   90.00
_cell.angle_beta   90.00
_cell.angle_gamma   90.00
#
_symmetry.space_group_name_H-M   'P 1'
#
loop_
_entity.id
_entity.type
_entity.pdbx_description
1 polymer ?
#
loop_
_entity_poly.entity_id
_entity_poly.type
_entity_poly.pdbx_seq_one_letter_code
_entity_poly.pdbx_strand_id
1 'polypeptide(L)'
;MSSVYNPENFVGRVNLAASYISSSRNTSRSFDTCFEMYDGDAVSTALYRRVQKNPSSKLAQNIWRYLSQNTVIPTALENAHRIDLTAWARELREQREAAWKAKLAEGAERTAQDDALTA
;
A
#
# COMPACT_ATOMS: atom_id res chain seq x y z
N MET A 1 -7.28 -12.90 14.94
CA MET A 1 -6.79 -11.72 14.20
C MET A 1 -7.37 -11.77 12.79
N SER A 2 -7.86 -10.65 12.26
CA SER A 2 -8.31 -10.60 10.86
C SER A 2 -7.10 -10.81 9.93
N SER A 3 -7.32 -11.43 8.77
CA SER A 3 -6.28 -11.73 7.78
C SER A 3 -5.68 -10.45 7.18
N VAL A 4 -4.40 -10.46 6.80
CA VAL A 4 -3.78 -9.32 6.06
C VAL A 4 -4.40 -9.10 4.68
N TYR A 5 -5.00 -10.16 4.13
CA TYR A 5 -5.74 -10.13 2.87
C TYR A 5 -7.15 -9.54 3.00
N ASN A 6 -7.66 -9.32 4.22
CA ASN A 6 -8.93 -8.64 4.39
C ASN A 6 -8.72 -7.14 4.06
N PRO A 7 -9.38 -6.59 3.02
CA PRO A 7 -9.21 -5.20 2.62
C PRO A 7 -9.43 -4.22 3.79
N GLU A 8 -10.39 -4.52 4.67
CA GLU A 8 -10.76 -3.66 5.80
C GLU A 8 -9.79 -3.78 7.00
N ASN A 9 -8.82 -4.69 6.94
CA ASN A 9 -7.83 -4.89 8.01
C ASN A 9 -6.54 -4.06 7.81
N PHE A 10 -6.68 -2.78 7.45
CA PHE A 10 -5.56 -1.86 7.28
C PHE A 10 -4.66 -1.80 8.52
N VAL A 11 -5.25 -1.64 9.71
CA VAL A 11 -4.51 -1.58 10.98
C VAL A 11 -3.71 -2.87 11.23
N GLY A 12 -4.25 -4.02 10.85
CA GLY A 12 -3.55 -5.30 10.94
C GLY A 12 -2.32 -5.36 10.05
N ARG A 13 -2.41 -4.88 8.80
CA ARG A 13 -1.25 -4.78 7.89
C ARG A 13 -0.17 -3.86 8.46
N VAL A 14 -0.52 -2.66 8.93
CA VAL A 14 0.44 -1.73 9.54
C VAL A 14 1.13 -2.34 10.77
N ASN A 15 0.38 -3.02 11.63
CA ASN A 15 0.93 -3.64 12.84
C ASN A 15 1.83 -4.83 12.52
N LEU A 16 1.46 -5.67 11.55
CA LEU A 16 2.29 -6.79 11.13
C LEU A 16 3.61 -6.30 10.51
N ALA A 17 3.54 -5.34 9.58
CA ALA A 17 4.72 -4.76 8.95
C ALA A 17 5.64 -4.11 9.99
N ALA A 18 5.09 -3.32 10.92
CA ALA A 18 5.87 -2.71 12.00
C ALA A 18 6.58 -3.75 12.86
N SER A 19 5.92 -4.88 13.16
CA SER A 19 6.49 -5.98 13.95
C SER A 19 7.67 -6.63 13.22
N TYR A 20 7.53 -6.94 11.93
CA TYR A 20 8.60 -7.51 11.10
C TYR A 20 9.84 -6.61 11.07
N ILE A 21 9.64 -5.32 10.78
CA ILE A 21 10.71 -4.34 10.65
C ILE A 21 11.39 -4.12 12.02
N SER A 22 10.60 -3.96 13.09
CA SER A 22 11.14 -3.76 14.45
C SER A 22 11.99 -4.94 14.91
N SER A 23 11.59 -6.16 14.56
CA SER A 23 12.33 -7.38 14.89
C SER A 23 13.44 -7.73 13.89
N SER A 24 13.67 -6.91 12.85
CA SER A 24 14.65 -7.17 11.78
C SER A 24 14.51 -8.57 11.17
N ARG A 25 13.26 -9.05 11.02
CA ARG A 25 12.93 -10.38 10.51
C ARG A 25 13.11 -10.47 8.99
N ASN A 26 13.40 -11.66 8.49
CA ASN A 26 13.30 -11.92 7.05
C ASN A 26 11.88 -11.63 6.55
N THR A 27 11.76 -11.12 5.33
CA THR A 27 10.47 -10.87 4.68
C THR A 27 9.75 -12.19 4.41
N SER A 28 8.44 -12.11 4.23
CA SER A 28 7.58 -13.25 3.94
C SER A 28 6.42 -12.78 3.07
N ARG A 29 5.70 -13.71 2.43
CA ARG A 29 4.53 -13.34 1.61
C ARG A 29 3.51 -12.51 2.40
N SER A 30 3.30 -12.83 3.67
CA SER A 30 2.37 -12.07 4.54
C SER A 30 2.89 -10.66 4.83
N PHE A 31 4.21 -10.48 4.90
CA PHE A 31 4.82 -9.15 4.99
C PHE A 31 4.67 -8.38 3.68
N ASP A 32 4.96 -9.01 2.54
CA ASP A 32 4.83 -8.38 1.21
C ASP A 32 3.37 -7.96 0.95
N THR A 33 2.41 -8.83 1.33
CA THR A 33 0.97 -8.55 1.30
C THR A 33 0.58 -7.29 2.09
N CYS A 34 1.35 -6.89 3.12
CA CYS A 34 1.05 -5.67 3.84
C CYS A 34 1.14 -4.41 2.95
N PHE A 35 1.86 -4.48 1.83
CA PHE A 35 2.06 -3.38 0.89
C PHE A 35 1.38 -3.63 -0.47
N GLU A 36 1.06 -4.88 -0.80
CA GLU A 36 0.51 -5.28 -2.10
C GLU A 36 -1.03 -5.27 -2.18
N MET A 37 -1.73 -4.91 -1.10
CA MET A 37 -3.20 -4.84 -1.06
C MET A 37 -3.79 -3.54 -1.66
N TYR A 38 -3.08 -2.95 -2.64
CA TYR A 38 -3.40 -1.68 -3.30
C TYR A 38 -3.47 -0.45 -2.39
N ASP A 39 -2.98 -0.55 -1.14
CA ASP A 39 -2.93 0.52 -0.16
C ASP A 39 -1.55 0.69 0.51
N GLY A 40 -0.50 0.17 -0.13
CA GLY A 40 0.87 0.19 0.39
C GLY A 40 1.42 1.59 0.70
N ASP A 41 0.96 2.62 0.00
CA ASP A 41 1.32 4.02 0.27
C ASP A 41 0.79 4.49 1.63
N ALA A 42 -0.45 4.14 1.96
CA ALA A 42 -1.06 4.43 3.25
C ALA A 42 -0.35 3.65 4.37
N VAL A 43 0.01 2.39 4.13
CA VAL A 43 0.76 1.57 5.10
C VAL A 43 2.15 2.14 5.35
N SER A 44 2.89 2.48 4.30
CA SER A 44 4.23 3.07 4.40
C SER A 44 4.20 4.43 5.10
N THR A 45 3.20 5.27 4.78
CA THR A 45 2.98 6.56 5.46
C THR A 45 2.70 6.37 6.94
N ALA A 46 1.88 5.38 7.32
CA ALA A 46 1.60 5.08 8.72
C ALA A 46 2.87 4.66 9.49
N LEU A 47 3.71 3.84 8.88
CA LEU A 47 4.99 3.41 9.47
C LEU A 47 5.94 4.60 9.63
N TYR A 48 6.06 5.45 8.61
CA TYR A 48 6.88 6.66 8.69
C TYR A 48 6.43 7.62 9.79
N ARG A 49 5.12 7.86 9.93
CA ARG A 49 4.57 8.67 11.03
C ARG A 49 4.90 8.09 12.41
N ARG A 50 4.88 6.75 12.55
CA ARG A 50 5.33 6.08 13.80
C ARG A 50 6.80 6.31 14.08
N VAL A 51 7.64 6.26 13.04
CA VAL A 51 9.08 6.55 13.13
C VAL A 51 9.32 8.00 13.54
N GLN A 52 8.62 8.97 12.94
CA GLN A 52 8.72 10.38 13.32
C GLN A 52 8.31 10.61 14.78
N LYS A 53 7.24 9.95 15.24
CA LYS A 53 6.78 10.05 16.63
C LYS A 53 7.74 9.40 17.63
N ASN A 54 8.46 8.36 17.23
CA ASN A 54 9.43 7.65 18.09
C ASN A 54 10.72 7.30 17.33
N PRO A 55 11.62 8.27 17.14
CA PRO A 55 12.81 8.10 16.31
C PRO A 55 13.88 7.18 16.93
N SER A 56 13.81 6.90 18.24
CA SER A 56 14.71 5.95 18.90
C SER A 56 14.23 4.51 18.85
N SER A 57 13.02 4.24 18.34
CA SER A 57 12.45 2.90 18.26
C SER A 57 13.23 1.95 17.33
N LYS A 58 13.08 0.65 17.54
CA LYS A 58 13.63 -0.37 16.62
C LYS A 58 13.02 -0.28 15.22
N LEU A 59 11.76 0.13 15.12
CA LEU A 59 11.13 0.45 13.83
C LEU A 59 11.93 1.53 13.10
N ALA A 60 12.24 2.65 13.77
CA ALA A 60 13.01 3.76 13.18
C ALA A 60 14.43 3.35 12.75
N GLN A 61 15.10 2.54 13.57
CA GLN A 61 16.46 2.05 13.27
C GLN A 61 16.49 1.13 12.03
N ASN A 62 15.41 0.39 11.76
CA ASN A 62 15.41 -0.66 10.76
C ASN A 62 14.61 -0.32 9.49
N ILE A 63 13.72 0.68 9.51
CA ILE A 63 12.75 0.93 8.42
C ILE A 63 13.37 1.06 7.04
N TRP A 64 14.54 1.70 6.92
CA TRP A 64 15.21 1.91 5.63
C TRP A 64 15.94 0.69 5.07
N ARG A 65 15.98 -0.42 5.83
CA ARG A 65 16.40 -1.73 5.29
C ARG A 65 15.29 -2.44 4.52
N TYR A 66 14.03 -2.04 4.75
CA TYR A 66 12.85 -2.66 4.17
C TYR A 66 12.15 -1.76 3.15
N LEU A 67 12.16 -0.45 3.39
CA LEU A 67 11.44 0.53 2.58
C LEU A 67 12.41 1.52 1.95
N SER A 68 12.08 1.95 0.73
CA SER A 68 12.82 3.00 0.03
C SER A 68 12.53 4.37 0.65
N GLN A 69 13.54 4.99 1.25
CA GLN A 69 13.43 6.33 1.82
C GLN A 69 12.97 7.37 0.79
N ASN A 70 13.46 7.26 -0.44
CA ASN A 70 13.16 8.17 -1.55
C ASN A 70 11.73 8.04 -2.07
N THR A 71 11.02 6.98 -1.70
CA THR A 71 9.60 6.79 -2.06
C THR A 71 8.71 7.13 -0.88
N VAL A 72 9.03 6.59 0.32
CA VAL A 72 8.17 6.75 1.50
C VAL A 72 8.09 8.19 1.99
N ILE A 73 9.22 8.91 2.05
CA ILE A 73 9.22 10.28 2.59
C ILE A 73 8.40 11.22 1.68
N PRO A 74 8.63 11.29 0.36
CA PRO A 74 7.82 12.15 -0.50
C PRO A 74 6.33 11.82 -0.45
N THR A 75 5.96 10.55 -0.57
CA THR A 75 4.55 10.12 -0.49
C THR A 75 3.90 10.53 0.83
N ALA A 76 4.60 10.37 1.96
CA ALA A 76 4.08 10.74 3.27
C ALA A 76 3.93 12.25 3.44
N LEU A 77 4.85 13.05 2.86
CA LEU A 77 4.79 14.51 2.89
C LEU A 77 3.67 15.05 2.00
N GLU A 78 3.54 14.54 0.77
CA GLU A 78 2.45 14.89 -0.15
C GLU A 78 1.08 14.60 0.46
N ASN A 79 0.98 13.48 1.20
CA ASN A 79 -0.24 13.05 1.87
C ASN A 79 -0.29 13.42 3.37
N ALA A 80 0.48 14.42 3.81
CA ALA A 80 0.48 14.86 5.21
C ALA A 80 -0.92 15.33 5.69
N HIS A 81 -1.71 15.87 4.77
CA HIS A 81 -3.10 16.31 5.01
C HIS A 81 -4.07 15.14 5.30
N ARG A 82 -3.72 13.90 4.95
CA ARG A 82 -4.56 12.72 5.20
C ARG A 82 -4.46 12.29 6.66
N ILE A 83 -5.45 12.61 7.47
CA ILE A 83 -5.45 12.26 8.90
C ILE A 83 -5.92 10.82 9.12
N ASP A 84 -7.06 10.43 8.52
CA ASP A 84 -7.58 9.06 8.58
C ASP A 84 -6.96 8.20 7.47
N LEU A 85 -5.90 7.48 7.83
CA LEU A 85 -5.20 6.58 6.92
C LEU A 85 -6.00 5.31 6.60
N THR A 86 -6.99 4.93 7.41
CA THR A 86 -7.87 3.80 7.10
C THR A 86 -8.82 4.16 5.98
N ALA A 87 -9.41 5.36 6.05
CA ALA A 87 -10.24 5.89 4.98
C ALA A 87 -9.43 6.08 3.69
N TRP A 88 -8.23 6.66 3.78
CA TRP A 88 -7.36 6.83 2.61
C TRP A 88 -6.92 5.48 2.00
N ALA A 89 -6.62 4.48 2.83
CA ALA A 89 -6.33 3.14 2.34
C ALA A 89 -7.52 2.55 1.55
N ARG A 90 -8.75 2.77 1.99
CA ARG A 90 -9.95 2.36 1.24
C ARG A 90 -10.07 3.08 -0.10
N GLU A 91 -9.89 4.40 -0.09
CA GLU A 91 -9.90 5.23 -1.30
C GLU A 91 -8.87 4.75 -2.34
N LEU A 92 -7.64 4.42 -1.92
CA LEU A 92 -6.60 3.90 -2.82
C LEU A 92 -7.03 2.59 -3.50
N ARG A 93 -7.66 1.68 -2.75
CA ARG A 93 -8.18 0.41 -3.30
C ARG A 93 -9.28 0.65 -4.31
N GLU A 94 -10.24 1.53 -3.99
CA GLU A 94 -11.34 1.91 -4.87
C GLU A 94 -10.82 2.54 -6.17
N GLN A 95 -9.84 3.44 -6.08
CA GLN A 95 -9.18 4.06 -7.25
C GLN A 95 -8.49 3.01 -8.13
N ARG A 96 -7.79 2.03 -7.53
CA ARG A 96 -7.15 0.95 -8.29
C ARG A 96 -8.15 0.03 -8.96
N GLU A 97 -9.26 -0.31 -8.29
CA GLU A 97 -10.34 -1.08 -8.88
C GLU A 97 -10.99 -0.34 -10.06
N ALA A 98 -11.27 0.95 -9.89
CA ALA A 98 -11.83 1.79 -10.95
C ALA A 98 -10.89 1.87 -12.17
N ALA A 99 -9.59 2.11 -11.94
CA ALA A 99 -8.60 2.15 -13.00
C ALA A 99 -8.46 0.81 -13.73
N TRP A 100 -8.57 -0.30 -13.00
CA TRP A 100 -8.57 -1.64 -13.60
C TRP A 100 -9.79 -1.85 -14.49
N LYS A 101 -10.99 -1.50 -14.02
CA LYS A 101 -12.23 -1.59 -14.81
C LYS A 101 -12.18 -0.74 -16.08
N ALA A 102 -11.65 0.48 -15.99
CA ALA A 102 -11.46 1.35 -17.16
C ALA A 102 -10.56 0.69 -18.22
N LYS A 103 -9.41 0.13 -17.82
CA LYS A 103 -8.50 -0.58 -18.74
C LYS A 103 -9.14 -1.80 -19.40
N LEU A 104 -9.99 -2.54 -18.66
CA LEU A 104 -10.72 -3.66 -19.23
C LEU A 104 -11.72 -3.22 -20.30
N ALA A 105 -12.43 -2.11 -20.06
CA ALA A 105 -13.36 -1.55 -21.04
C ALA A 105 -12.63 -1.07 -22.31
N GLU A 106 -11.53 -0.33 -22.16
CA GLU A 106 -10.67 0.08 -23.29
C GLU A 106 -10.16 -1.12 -24.10
N GLY A 107 -9.77 -2.20 -23.42
CA GLY A 107 -9.35 -3.44 -24.07
C GLY A 107 -10.46 -4.09 -24.87
N ALA A 108 -11.68 -4.15 -24.32
CA ALA A 108 -12.84 -4.71 -25.00
C ALA A 108 -13.27 -3.88 -26.22
N GLU A 109 -13.22 -2.55 -26.12
CA GLU A 109 -13.50 -1.65 -27.25
C GLU A 109 -12.50 -1.84 -28.39
N ARG A 110 -11.20 -1.96 -28.06
CA ARG A 110 -10.15 -2.22 -29.06
C ARG A 110 -10.38 -3.56 -29.76
N THR A 111 -10.67 -4.63 -29.01
CA THR A 111 -10.98 -5.93 -29.60
C THR A 111 -12.19 -5.86 -30.53
N ALA A 112 -13.27 -5.17 -30.13
CA ALA A 112 -14.45 -5.00 -30.98
C ALA A 112 -14.15 -4.21 -32.28
N GLN A 113 -13.25 -3.22 -32.22
CA GLN A 113 -12.81 -2.48 -33.41
C GLN A 113 -11.97 -3.34 -34.34
N ASP A 114 -11.04 -4.14 -33.80
CA ASP A 114 -10.19 -5.05 -34.59
C ASP A 114 -11.03 -6.13 -35.28
N ASP A 115 -12.02 -6.70 -34.60
CA ASP A 115 -12.96 -7.68 -35.16
C ASP A 115 -13.83 -7.06 -36.27
N ALA A 116 -14.26 -5.80 -36.13
CA ALA A 116 -15.03 -5.10 -37.15
C ALA A 116 -14.19 -4.70 -38.38
N LEU A 117 -12.87 -4.55 -38.23
CA LEU A 117 -11.95 -4.24 -39.34
C LEU A 117 -11.52 -5.49 -40.13
N THR A 118 -11.67 -6.67 -39.53
CA THR A 118 -11.24 -7.96 -40.09
C THR A 118 -12.41 -8.83 -40.58
N ALA A 119 -13.65 -8.40 -40.36
CA ALA A 119 -14.88 -8.97 -40.92
C ALA A 119 -15.23 -8.37 -42.29
#